data_AF-A0A4Z2E9Z9-F1
#
_entry.id   AF-A0A4Z2E9Z9-F1
#
_cell.length_a   1.000
_cell.length_b   1.000
_cell.length_c   1.000
_cell.angle_alpha   90.00
_cell.angle_beta   90.00
_cell.angle_gamma   90.00
#
_symmetry.space_group_name_H-M   'P 1'
#
loop_
_entity.id
_entity.type
_entity.pdbx_description
1 polymer ?
#
loop_
_entity_poly.entity_id
_entity_poly.type
_entity_poly.pdbx_seq_one_letter_code
_entity_poly.pdbx_strand_id
1 'polypeptide(L)' 'MWSIAVITYILLSGLSPFQGETDEETLRNISVMNYAFPAQYFSMTSSMVKDFIQKLLVKSPG' A
#
# COMPACT_ATOMS: atom_id res chain seq x y z
N MET A 1 -2.55 4.90 12.15
CA MET A 1 -3.33 5.07 10.89
C MET A 1 -2.90 4.12 9.77
N TRP A 2 -1.75 3.44 9.86
CA TRP A 2 -1.25 2.50 8.87
C TRP A 2 -2.25 1.40 8.46
N SER A 3 -2.87 0.73 9.43
CA SER A 3 -3.80 -0.38 9.17
C SER A 3 -4.98 0.02 8.29
N ILE A 4 -5.46 1.28 8.38
CA ILE A 4 -6.53 1.80 7.53
C ILE A 4 -6.09 1.87 6.07
N ALA A 5 -4.87 2.33 5.83
CA ALA A 5 -4.30 2.43 4.49
C ALA A 5 -4.10 1.04 3.88
N VAL A 6 -3.59 0.08 4.66
CA VAL A 6 -3.44 -1.32 4.24
C VAL A 6 -4.79 -1.94 3.87
N ILE A 7 -5.79 -1.80 4.74
CA ILE A 7 -7.14 -2.34 4.48
C ILE A 7 -7.76 -1.66 3.26
N THR A 8 -7.62 -0.35 3.11
CA THR A 8 -8.14 0.40 1.96
C THR A 8 -7.49 -0.08 0.65
N TYR A 9 -6.18 -0.28 0.65
CA TYR A 9 -5.45 -0.83 -0.50
C TYR A 9 -5.98 -2.23 -0.87
N ILE A 10 -6.18 -3.11 0.12
CA ILE A 10 -6.73 -4.46 -0.08
C ILE A 10 -8.16 -4.39 -0.63
N LEU A 11 -9.02 -3.51 -0.10
CA LEU A 11 -10.41 -3.39 -0.58
C LEU A 11 -10.50 -2.90 -2.03
N LEU A 12 -9.55 -2.07 -2.48
CA LEU A 12 -9.55 -1.53 -3.85
C LEU A 12 -8.95 -2.50 -4.87
N SER A 13 -8.00 -3.34 -4.47
CA SER A 13 -7.20 -4.15 -5.39
C SER A 13 -7.28 -5.67 -5.20
N GLY A 14 -7.72 -6.12 -4.02
CA GLY A 14 -7.61 -7.50 -3.58
C GLY A 14 -6.18 -7.93 -3.21
N LEU A 15 -5.20 -7.03 -3.24
CA LEU A 15 -3.79 -7.33 -2.98
C LEU A 15 -3.30 -6.70 -1.68
N SER A 16 -2.30 -7.32 -1.06
CA SER A 16 -1.53 -6.68 0.00
C SER A 16 -0.46 -5.75 -0.61
N PRO A 17 -0.32 -4.50 -0.13
CA PRO A 17 0.60 -3.52 -0.72
C PRO A 17 2.08 -3.93 -0.64
N PHE A 18 2.46 -4.75 0.34
CA PHE A 18 3.87 -5.09 0.61
C PHE A 18 4.20 -6.57 0.39
N GLN A 19 3.23 -7.37 -0.09
CA GLN A 19 3.43 -8.81 -0.25
C GLN A 19 4.57 -9.10 -1.24
N GLY A 20 5.58 -9.83 -0.77
CA GLY A 20 6.61 -10.47 -1.57
C GLY A 20 6.37 -11.97 -1.71
N GLU A 21 7.28 -12.66 -2.40
CA GLU A 21 7.26 -14.12 -2.54
C GLU A 21 7.64 -14.83 -1.24
N THR A 22 8.43 -14.18 -0.38
CA THR A 22 8.79 -14.67 0.97
C THR A 22 8.45 -13.66 2.06
N ASP A 23 8.48 -14.13 3.31
CA ASP A 23 8.30 -13.28 4.48
C ASP A 23 9.43 -12.23 4.59
N GLU A 24 10.68 -12.59 4.29
CA GLU A 24 11.80 -11.65 4.27
C GLU A 24 11.62 -10.55 3.23
N GLU A 25 11.12 -10.90 2.04
CA GLU A 25 10.82 -9.91 1.00
C GLU A 25 9.67 -8.98 1.44
N THR A 26 8.63 -9.55 2.05
CA THR A 26 7.50 -8.77 2.59
C THR A 26 7.99 -7.79 3.67
N LEU A 27 8.80 -8.26 4.61
CA LEU A 27 9.39 -7.42 5.67
C LEU A 27 10.32 -6.35 5.10
N ARG A 28 11.08 -6.68 4.05
CA ARG A 28 11.91 -5.71 3.33
C ARG A 28 11.05 -4.64 2.67
N ASN A 29 9.98 -5.02 1.96
CA ASN A 29 9.06 -4.09 1.32
C ASN A 29 8.42 -3.13 2.33
N ILE A 30 7.99 -3.63 3.49
CA ILE A 30 7.50 -2.79 4.61
C ILE A 30 8.60 -1.83 5.07
N SER A 31 9.82 -2.33 5.29
CA SER A 31 10.93 -1.56 5.85
C SER A 31 11.38 -0.40 4.96
N VAL A 32 11.31 -0.56 3.63
CA VAL A 32 11.69 0.44 2.64
C VAL A 32 10.50 1.15 1.99
N MET A 33 9.28 0.94 2.48
CA MET A 33 8.06 1.51 1.91
C MET A 33 7.86 1.18 0.42
N ASN A 34 8.25 -0.02 -0.01
CA ASN A 34 8.17 -0.44 -1.40
C ASN A 34 6.78 -1.02 -1.72
N TYR A 35 5.96 -0.21 -2.37
CA TYR A 35 4.65 -0.59 -2.92
C TYR A 35 4.32 0.31 -4.12
N ALA A 36 3.37 -0.12 -4.95
CA ALA A 36 2.95 0.63 -6.14
C ALA A 36 1.42 0.61 -6.28
N PHE A 37 0.89 1.32 -7.28
CA PHE A 37 -0.53 1.26 -7.65
C PHE A 37 -0.67 0.72 -9.09
N PRO A 38 -0.62 -0.62 -9.30
CA PRO A 38 -0.67 -1.19 -10.64
C PRO A 38 -1.94 -0.78 -11.39
N ALA A 39 -1.80 -0.35 -12.64
CA ALA A 39 -2.91 0.17 -13.44
C ALA A 39 -4.05 -0.84 -13.61
N GLN A 40 -3.74 -2.14 -13.61
CA GLN A 40 -4.74 -3.21 -13.71
C GLN A 40 -5.76 -3.22 -12.56
N TYR A 41 -5.41 -2.68 -11.38
CA TYR A 41 -6.31 -2.57 -10.22
C TYR A 41 -6.73 -1.14 -9.93
N PHE A 42 -5.87 -0.16 -10.24
CA PHE A 42 -6.05 1.24 -9.81
C PHE A 42 -6.29 2.23 -10.96
N SER A 43 -6.65 1.76 -12.16
CA SER A 43 -6.95 2.64 -13.31
C SER A 43 -8.19 3.52 -13.09
N MET A 44 -9.21 3.00 -12.41
CA MET A 44 -10.43 3.73 -12.08
C MET A 44 -10.37 4.43 -10.71
N THR A 45 -9.32 4.21 -9.94
CA THR A 45 -9.14 4.82 -8.62
C THR A 45 -8.64 6.26 -8.77
N SER A 46 -9.33 7.20 -8.14
CA SER A 46 -8.97 8.62 -8.17
C SER A 46 -7.59 8.88 -7.57
N SER A 47 -6.95 9.97 -8.02
CA SER A 47 -5.68 10.44 -7.45
C SER A 47 -5.78 10.76 -5.97
N MET A 48 -6.93 11.28 -5.52
CA MET A 48 -7.21 11.59 -4.12
C MET A 48 -7.12 10.35 -3.22
N VAL A 49 -7.61 9.20 -3.68
CA VAL A 49 -7.53 7.95 -2.90
C VAL A 49 -6.09 7.41 -2.83
N LYS A 50 -5.32 7.55 -3.91
CA LYS A 50 -3.89 7.18 -3.92
C LYS A 50 -3.10 8.04 -2.94
N ASP A 51 -3.33 9.36 -2.96
CA ASP A 51 -2.73 10.32 -2.02
C ASP A 51 -3.13 10.03 -0.57
N PHE A 52 -4.40 9.70 -0.32
CA PHE A 52 -4.88 9.27 1.00
C PHE A 52 -4.10 8.05 1.52
N ILE A 53 -3.93 7.00 0.72
CA ILE A 53 -3.16 5.81 1.11
C ILE A 53 -1.70 6.18 1.40
N GLN A 54 -1.07 6.99 0.53
CA GLN A 54 0.32 7.41 0.68
C GLN A 54 0.58 8.21 1.96
N LYS A 55 -0.33 9.12 2.32
CA LYS A 55 -0.21 9.92 3.55
C LYS A 55 -0.36 9.10 4.83
N LEU A 56 -1.05 7.97 4.75
CA LEU A 56 -1.27 7.08 5.90
C LEU A 56 -0.24 5.96 6.01
N LEU A 57 0.39 5.55 4.89
CA LEU A 57 1.53 4.64 4.87
C LEU A 57 2.84 5.41 5.06
N VAL A 58 3.11 5.84 6.29
CA VAL A 58 4.34 6.54 6.68
C VAL A 58 5.07 5.78 7.80
N LYS A 59 6.40 5.67 7.70
CA LYS A 59 7.24 4.86 8.61
C LYS A 59 7.33 5.44 10.02
N SER A 60 7.33 6.77 10.14
CA SER A 60 7.33 7.48 11.41
C SER A 60 6.22 8.53 11.36
N PRO A 61 5.06 8.28 11.97
CA PRO A 61 4.10 9.34 12.22
C PRO A 61 4.77 10.32 13.20
N GLY A 62 4.82 11.60 12.81
CA GLY A 62 5.30 12.69 13.66
C GLY A 62 4.38 12.96 14.84
#